data_AF-A0A0B2UDN3-F1
#
_entry.id   AF-A0A0B2UDN3-F1
#
_cell.length_a   1.000
_cell.length_b   1.000
_cell.length_c   1.000
_cell.angle_alpha   90.00
_cell.angle_beta   90.00
_cell.angle_gamma   90.00
#
_symmetry.space_group_name_H-M   'P 1'
#
loop_
_entity.id
_entity.type
_entity.pdbx_description
1 polymer ?
#
loop_
_entity_poly.entity_id
_entity_poly.type
_entity_poly.pdbx_seq_one_letter_code
_entity_poly.pdbx_strand_id
1 'polypeptide(L)'
;MAKVVTGLRPGGRSERIQTAVHQAVKELQKTLEQSQITIPMIAHEAGVTPSTIYRRWGDINQLFSDVALNELKPDMEPKDLGSFELDVTAWIEQYFEEYSSEIGQTLLRDVLYAAESSNARQCETLIIQQLDIIQARARLRHEPTISNQEIIEAVIAPMLFRILFTDRALGLDYVHILLERLFKNHPNFN
;
A
#
# COMPACT_ATOMS: atom_id res chain seq x y z
N MET A 1 7.89 5.79 -50.06
CA MET A 1 8.87 6.40 -49.14
C MET A 1 8.13 6.86 -47.88
N ALA A 2 8.56 6.32 -46.73
CA ALA A 2 8.57 6.86 -45.35
C ALA A 2 7.37 7.71 -44.86
N LYS A 3 6.85 7.50 -43.65
CA LYS A 3 7.61 7.44 -42.39
C LYS A 3 6.80 6.71 -41.32
N VAL A 4 7.24 5.51 -40.93
CA VAL A 4 6.81 4.90 -39.66
C VAL A 4 7.40 5.75 -38.54
N VAL A 5 6.54 6.39 -37.75
CA VAL A 5 6.97 7.05 -36.50
C VAL A 5 7.06 5.96 -35.44
N THR A 6 8.22 5.29 -35.37
CA THR A 6 8.64 4.58 -34.17
C THR A 6 9.20 5.60 -33.20
N GLY A 7 8.47 5.94 -32.14
CA GLY A 7 8.92 7.01 -31.26
C GLY A 7 8.10 7.26 -30.00
N LEU A 8 7.63 6.23 -29.31
CA LEU A 8 7.26 6.33 -27.90
C LEU A 8 8.03 5.23 -27.18
N ARG A 9 9.05 5.60 -26.39
CA ARG A 9 9.76 4.67 -25.49
C ARG A 9 9.22 4.88 -24.07
N PRO A 10 8.38 3.98 -23.53
CA PRO A 10 8.12 3.91 -22.11
C PRO A 10 9.34 3.26 -21.41
N GLY A 11 9.70 3.68 -20.18
CA GLY A 11 10.38 2.80 -19.21
C GLY A 11 11.88 2.42 -19.37
N GLY A 12 12.66 3.01 -20.28
CA GLY A 12 13.96 2.41 -20.64
C GLY A 12 15.09 2.38 -19.58
N ARG A 13 15.38 3.48 -18.87
CA ARG A 13 16.54 3.59 -17.95
C ARG A 13 16.16 4.06 -16.55
N SER A 14 15.19 4.96 -16.45
CA SER A 14 14.74 5.51 -15.16
C SER A 14 13.98 4.48 -14.32
N GLU A 15 13.15 3.63 -14.93
CA GLU A 15 12.50 2.51 -14.24
C GLU A 15 13.53 1.48 -13.80
N ARG A 16 14.45 1.07 -14.68
CA ARG A 16 15.54 0.15 -14.31
C ARG A 16 16.37 0.63 -13.12
N ILE A 17 16.69 1.93 -13.08
CA ILE A 17 17.37 2.53 -11.92
C ILE A 17 16.48 2.52 -10.68
N GLN A 18 15.17 2.78 -10.81
CA GLN A 18 14.24 2.69 -9.69
C GLN A 18 14.22 1.29 -9.11
N THR A 19 13.97 0.29 -9.96
CA THR A 19 13.90 -1.12 -9.57
C THR A 19 15.20 -1.57 -8.93
N ALA A 20 16.37 -1.21 -9.48
CA ALA A 20 17.66 -1.57 -8.90
C ALA A 20 17.89 -0.94 -7.52
N VAL A 21 17.56 0.34 -7.34
CA VAL A 21 17.69 1.03 -6.05
C VAL A 21 16.70 0.47 -5.03
N HIS A 22 15.45 0.24 -5.43
CA HIS A 22 14.43 -0.38 -4.58
C HIS A 22 14.87 -1.78 -4.14
N GLN A 23 15.38 -2.60 -5.05
CA GLN A 23 15.88 -3.93 -4.71
C GLN A 23 17.06 -3.87 -3.75
N ALA A 24 18.02 -2.97 -3.98
CA ALA A 24 19.17 -2.78 -3.10
C ALA A 24 18.76 -2.40 -1.67
N VAL A 25 17.75 -1.53 -1.50
CA VAL A 25 17.19 -1.20 -0.18
C VAL A 25 16.65 -2.45 0.49
N LYS A 26 15.82 -3.24 -0.20
CA LYS A 26 15.23 -4.47 0.35
C LYS A 26 16.29 -5.50 0.73
N GLU A 27 17.32 -5.69 -0.09
CA GLU A 27 18.40 -6.62 0.22
C GLU A 27 19.17 -6.20 1.49
N LEU A 28 19.44 -4.90 1.65
CA LEU A 28 20.09 -4.39 2.86
C LEU A 28 19.19 -4.56 4.09
N GLN A 29 17.89 -4.30 3.98
CA GLN A 29 16.92 -4.47 5.07
C GLN A 29 16.78 -5.92 5.57
N LYS A 30 17.18 -6.93 4.79
CA LYS A 30 17.20 -8.34 5.26
C LYS A 30 18.27 -8.61 6.30
N THR A 31 19.31 -7.78 6.37
CA THR A 31 20.51 -8.06 7.18
C THR A 31 20.88 -6.93 8.13
N LEU A 32 20.38 -5.72 7.89
CA LEU A 32 20.71 -4.51 8.64
C LEU A 32 19.46 -3.83 9.16
N GLU A 33 19.58 -3.26 10.36
CA GLU A 33 18.59 -2.31 10.86
C GLU A 33 18.57 -1.07 9.98
N GLN A 34 17.40 -0.49 9.76
CA GLN A 34 17.22 0.66 8.87
C GLN A 34 18.12 1.85 9.23
N SER A 35 18.39 2.07 10.52
CA SER A 35 19.29 3.10 11.03
C SER A 35 20.77 2.93 10.64
N GLN A 36 21.17 1.72 10.23
CA GLN A 36 22.52 1.36 9.82
C GLN A 36 22.71 1.49 8.30
N ILE A 37 21.63 1.57 7.53
CA ILE A 37 21.67 1.64 6.07
C ILE A 37 21.97 3.08 5.65
N THR A 38 22.87 3.23 4.67
CA THR A 38 23.29 4.55 4.17
C THR A 38 23.15 4.64 2.64
N ILE A 39 23.00 5.87 2.12
CA ILE A 39 22.92 6.13 0.68
C ILE A 39 24.12 5.54 -0.10
N PRO A 40 25.39 5.67 0.37
CA PRO A 40 26.52 5.03 -0.30
C PRO A 40 26.41 3.51 -0.39
N MET A 41 25.91 2.83 0.64
CA MET A 41 25.71 1.38 0.62
C MET A 41 24.65 0.98 -0.41
N ILE A 42 23.52 1.69 -0.43
CA ILE A 42 22.45 1.46 -1.41
C ILE A 42 22.96 1.70 -2.84
N ALA A 43 23.72 2.78 -3.05
CA ALA A 43 24.27 3.12 -4.35
C ALA A 43 25.23 2.04 -4.86
N HIS A 44 26.10 1.53 -3.98
CA HIS A 44 27.01 0.43 -4.28
C HIS A 44 26.25 -0.82 -4.70
N GLU A 45 25.28 -1.26 -3.88
CA GLU A 45 24.47 -2.46 -4.13
C GLU A 45 23.63 -2.34 -5.42
N ALA A 46 23.05 -1.16 -5.67
CA ALA A 46 22.27 -0.90 -6.87
C ALA A 46 23.10 -0.68 -8.14
N GLY A 47 24.44 -0.58 -8.04
CA GLY A 47 25.32 -0.27 -9.15
C GLY A 47 25.13 1.14 -9.73
N VAL A 48 24.81 2.12 -8.89
CA VAL A 48 24.62 3.54 -9.26
C VAL A 48 25.50 4.47 -8.43
N THR A 49 25.54 5.76 -8.77
CA THR A 49 26.25 6.76 -7.96
C THR A 49 25.35 7.31 -6.84
N PRO A 50 25.89 7.69 -5.67
CA PRO A 50 25.11 8.36 -4.62
C PRO A 50 24.34 9.59 -5.12
N SER A 51 24.95 10.39 -6.01
CA SER A 51 24.31 11.55 -6.64
C SER A 51 23.06 11.20 -7.46
N THR A 52 23.00 9.98 -8.02
CA THR A 52 21.79 9.49 -8.73
C THR A 52 20.62 9.34 -7.77
N ILE A 53 20.89 8.87 -6.55
CA ILE A 53 19.88 8.69 -5.50
C ILE A 53 19.47 10.05 -4.94
N TYR A 54 20.43 10.87 -4.51
CA TYR A 54 20.15 12.20 -3.95
C TYR A 54 19.33 13.09 -4.89
N ARG A 55 19.62 13.08 -6.19
CA ARG A 55 18.86 13.90 -7.16
C ARG A 55 17.39 13.49 -7.26
N ARG A 56 17.06 12.21 -7.04
CA ARG A 56 15.72 11.66 -7.26
C ARG A 56 14.88 11.60 -6.00
N TRP A 57 15.47 11.21 -4.87
CA TRP A 57 14.76 11.05 -3.61
C TRP A 57 15.08 12.14 -2.59
N GLY A 58 16.16 12.91 -2.77
CA GLY A 58 16.57 13.96 -1.83
C GLY A 58 17.29 13.41 -0.61
N ASP A 59 16.65 12.50 0.13
CA ASP A 59 17.22 11.84 1.30
C ASP A 59 16.83 10.36 1.39
N ILE A 60 17.38 9.68 2.41
CA ILE A 60 17.18 8.24 2.63
C ILE A 60 15.78 7.91 3.13
N ASN A 61 15.14 8.80 3.89
CA ASN A 61 13.81 8.57 4.44
C ASN A 61 12.75 8.62 3.34
N GLN A 62 12.90 9.57 2.41
CA GLN A 62 12.06 9.68 1.23
C GLN A 62 12.26 8.48 0.28
N LEU A 63 13.46 7.90 0.22
CA LEU A 63 13.71 6.65 -0.48
C LEU A 63 13.02 5.46 0.21
N PHE A 64 13.18 5.29 1.52
CA PHE A 64 12.51 4.22 2.26
C PHE A 64 10.98 4.29 2.13
N SER A 65 10.41 5.49 2.25
CA SER A 65 8.97 5.70 2.05
C SER A 65 8.52 5.35 0.62
N ASP A 66 9.31 5.65 -0.41
CA ASP A 66 9.01 5.29 -1.81
C ASP A 66 9.12 3.78 -2.06
N VAL A 67 10.10 3.10 -1.45
CA VAL A 67 10.22 1.63 -1.50
C VAL A 67 9.01 1.00 -0.81
N ALA A 68 8.70 1.43 0.42
CA ALA A 68 7.59 0.89 1.17
C ALA A 68 6.26 1.09 0.44
N LEU A 69 6.00 2.30 -0.08
CA LEU A 69 4.81 2.56 -0.89
C LEU A 69 4.73 1.67 -2.14
N ASN A 70 5.87 1.36 -2.77
CA ASN A 70 5.88 0.46 -3.91
C ASN A 70 5.48 -0.97 -3.52
N GLU A 71 5.84 -1.42 -2.31
CA GLU A 71 5.41 -2.72 -1.79
C GLU A 71 3.94 -2.73 -1.34
N LEU A 72 3.42 -1.60 -0.86
CA LEU A 72 1.99 -1.47 -0.48
C LEU A 72 1.04 -1.54 -1.69
N LYS A 73 1.57 -1.46 -2.92
CA LYS A 73 0.72 -1.52 -4.11
C LYS A 73 0.13 -2.92 -4.22
N PRO A 74 -1.21 -3.03 -4.32
CA PRO A 74 -1.86 -4.32 -4.46
C PRO A 74 -1.46 -4.97 -5.78
N ASP A 75 -0.99 -6.22 -5.72
CA ASP A 75 -0.62 -7.01 -6.89
C ASP A 75 -1.83 -7.57 -7.66
N MET A 76 -2.98 -7.65 -6.99
CA MET A 76 -4.21 -8.24 -7.53
C MET A 76 -5.41 -7.35 -7.20
N GLU A 77 -6.43 -7.42 -8.06
CA GLU A 77 -7.73 -6.82 -7.75
C GLU A 77 -8.41 -7.55 -6.56
N PRO A 78 -9.33 -6.89 -5.84
CA PRO A 78 -10.13 -7.56 -4.82
C PRO A 78 -10.87 -8.75 -5.41
N LYS A 79 -11.09 -9.78 -4.59
CA LYS A 79 -11.90 -10.95 -4.98
C LYS A 79 -13.33 -10.50 -5.31
N ASP A 80 -13.94 -11.18 -6.27
CA ASP A 80 -15.35 -11.04 -6.56
C ASP A 80 -16.09 -12.28 -6.05
N LEU A 81 -16.73 -12.14 -4.90
CA LEU A 81 -17.52 -13.16 -4.20
C LEU A 81 -19.02 -13.00 -4.46
N GLY A 82 -19.42 -12.07 -5.34
CA GLY A 82 -20.79 -11.94 -5.79
C GLY A 82 -21.70 -11.09 -4.90
N SER A 83 -21.18 -10.44 -3.86
CA SER A 83 -21.93 -9.42 -3.10
C SER A 83 -21.01 -8.39 -2.47
N PHE A 84 -21.46 -7.14 -2.36
CA PHE A 84 -20.70 -6.05 -1.76
C PHE A 84 -20.18 -6.39 -0.36
N GLU A 85 -21.02 -6.97 0.49
CA GLU A 85 -20.67 -7.34 1.86
C GLU A 85 -19.53 -8.37 1.91
N LEU A 86 -19.63 -9.43 1.11
CA LEU A 86 -18.59 -10.46 1.04
C LEU A 86 -17.30 -9.90 0.43
N ASP A 87 -17.40 -9.09 -0.63
CA ASP A 87 -16.26 -8.51 -1.33
C ASP A 87 -15.47 -7.56 -0.40
N VAL A 88 -16.16 -6.67 0.33
CA VAL A 88 -15.54 -5.77 1.32
C VAL A 88 -14.94 -6.57 2.47
N THR A 89 -15.67 -7.55 3.01
CA THR A 89 -15.19 -8.38 4.12
C THR A 89 -13.90 -9.09 3.73
N ALA A 90 -13.89 -9.83 2.62
CA ALA A 90 -12.72 -10.56 2.17
C ALA A 90 -11.52 -9.66 1.86
N TRP A 91 -11.77 -8.47 1.30
CA TRP A 91 -10.70 -7.52 1.04
C TRP A 91 -10.10 -6.94 2.33
N ILE A 92 -10.92 -6.60 3.32
CA ILE A 92 -10.43 -6.09 4.61
C ILE A 92 -9.70 -7.18 5.40
N GLU A 93 -10.18 -8.43 5.37
CA GLU A 93 -9.47 -9.56 5.98
C GLU A 93 -8.08 -9.73 5.37
N GLN A 94 -7.98 -9.75 4.03
CA GLN A 94 -6.71 -9.84 3.33
C GLN A 94 -5.78 -8.67 3.70
N TYR A 95 -6.30 -7.46 3.69
CA TYR A 95 -5.56 -6.26 4.07
C TYR A 95 -5.06 -6.35 5.52
N PHE A 96 -5.89 -6.85 6.44
CA PHE A 96 -5.50 -7.06 7.83
C PHE A 96 -4.39 -8.10 7.96
N GLU A 97 -4.51 -9.26 7.33
CA GLU A 97 -3.51 -10.33 7.39
C GLU A 97 -2.15 -9.84 6.89
N GLU A 98 -2.14 -9.11 5.77
CA GLU A 98 -0.94 -8.52 5.19
C GLU A 98 -0.27 -7.54 6.16
N TYR A 99 -1.03 -6.58 6.68
CA TYR A 99 -0.48 -5.46 7.46
C TYR A 99 -0.34 -5.72 8.96
N SER A 100 -0.93 -6.79 9.48
CA SER A 100 -0.69 -7.25 10.86
C SER A 100 0.63 -8.00 11.02
N SER A 101 1.21 -8.51 9.93
CA SER A 101 2.52 -9.17 9.92
C SER A 101 3.66 -8.23 10.31
N GLU A 102 4.80 -8.76 10.80
CA GLU A 102 5.97 -7.96 11.14
C GLU A 102 6.50 -7.15 9.94
N ILE A 103 6.48 -7.75 8.76
CA ILE A 103 6.87 -7.11 7.50
C ILE A 103 5.89 -5.99 7.16
N GLY A 104 4.59 -6.26 7.19
CA GLY A 104 3.55 -5.27 6.91
C GLY A 104 3.58 -4.08 7.86
N GLN A 105 3.79 -4.34 9.16
CA GLN A 105 3.97 -3.27 10.15
C GLN A 105 5.19 -2.40 9.87
N THR A 106 6.30 -3.00 9.43
CA THR A 106 7.51 -2.26 9.07
C THR A 106 7.25 -1.38 7.85
N LEU A 107 6.58 -1.90 6.82
CA LEU A 107 6.18 -1.12 5.63
C LEU A 107 5.30 0.07 6.00
N LEU A 108 4.30 -0.13 6.85
CA LEU A 108 3.44 0.95 7.33
C LEU A 108 4.23 2.03 8.07
N ARG A 109 5.20 1.65 8.92
CA ARG A 109 6.07 2.59 9.62
C ARG A 109 6.98 3.35 8.64
N ASP A 110 7.55 2.65 7.65
CA ASP A 110 8.43 3.23 6.64
C ASP A 110 7.73 4.29 5.78
N VAL A 111 6.46 4.03 5.40
CA VAL A 111 5.65 5.03 4.70
C VAL A 111 5.43 6.28 5.55
N LEU A 112 5.11 6.11 6.83
CA LEU A 112 4.84 7.22 7.75
C LEU A 112 6.09 8.02 8.13
N TYR A 113 7.28 7.42 8.00
CA TYR A 113 8.54 8.03 8.42
C TYR A 113 8.89 9.30 7.64
N ALA A 114 8.47 9.40 6.37
CA ALA A 114 8.61 10.61 5.56
C ALA A 114 7.38 11.52 5.77
N ALA A 115 7.21 12.08 6.98
CA ALA A 115 6.00 12.76 7.45
C ALA A 115 5.45 13.91 6.58
N GLU A 116 6.26 14.52 5.69
CA GLU A 116 5.81 15.53 4.71
C GLU A 116 5.58 14.98 3.28
N SER A 117 5.78 13.68 3.08
CA SER A 117 5.78 13.08 1.74
C SER A 117 4.37 12.96 1.16
N SER A 118 4.28 13.12 -0.15
CA SER A 118 3.13 12.75 -0.96
C SER A 118 2.72 11.28 -0.83
N ASN A 119 3.53 10.43 -0.19
CA ASN A 119 3.38 8.98 -0.19
C ASN A 119 2.34 8.49 0.83
N ALA A 120 2.23 9.15 1.99
CA ALA A 120 1.16 8.85 2.94
C ALA A 120 -0.24 9.07 2.31
N ARG A 121 -0.40 10.16 1.53
CA ARG A 121 -1.62 10.41 0.73
C ARG A 121 -1.82 9.39 -0.40
N GLN A 122 -0.75 8.82 -0.93
CA GLN A 122 -0.86 7.75 -1.93
C GLN A 122 -1.36 6.45 -1.30
N CYS A 123 -1.13 6.17 -0.02
CA CYS A 123 -1.69 4.98 0.64
C CYS A 123 -3.22 5.01 0.70
N GLU A 124 -3.80 6.15 1.09
CA GLU A 124 -5.24 6.37 1.02
C GLU A 124 -5.76 6.20 -0.42
N THR A 125 -5.02 6.71 -1.41
CA THR A 125 -5.37 6.54 -2.82
C THR A 125 -5.40 5.07 -3.23
N LEU A 126 -4.44 4.24 -2.80
CA LEU A 126 -4.39 2.80 -3.10
C LEU A 126 -5.59 2.07 -2.48
N ILE A 127 -5.92 2.39 -1.23
CA ILE A 127 -7.11 1.85 -0.53
C ILE A 127 -8.39 2.21 -1.29
N ILE A 128 -8.56 3.48 -1.65
CA ILE A 128 -9.73 3.96 -2.39
C ILE A 128 -9.84 3.26 -3.75
N GLN A 129 -8.73 3.10 -4.48
CA GLN A 129 -8.73 2.40 -5.77
C GLN A 129 -9.24 0.95 -5.65
N GLN A 130 -8.83 0.22 -4.61
CA GLN A 130 -9.31 -1.14 -4.37
C GLN A 130 -10.80 -1.15 -4.01
N LEU A 131 -11.24 -0.27 -3.12
CA LEU A 131 -12.66 -0.16 -2.76
C LEU A 131 -13.52 0.26 -3.95
N ASP A 132 -13.03 1.14 -4.84
CA ASP A 132 -13.76 1.56 -6.04
C ASP A 132 -14.03 0.41 -7.02
N ILE A 133 -13.13 -0.59 -7.08
CA ILE A 133 -13.38 -1.82 -7.86
C ILE A 133 -14.58 -2.57 -7.30
N ILE A 134 -14.65 -2.72 -5.97
CA ILE A 134 -15.77 -3.38 -5.28
C ILE A 134 -17.07 -2.57 -5.48
N GLN A 135 -17.01 -1.25 -5.33
CA GLN A 135 -18.15 -0.34 -5.59
C GLN A 135 -18.68 -0.50 -7.01
N ALA A 136 -17.78 -0.54 -8.00
CA ALA A 136 -18.17 -0.68 -9.40
C ALA A 136 -18.92 -2.00 -9.64
N ARG A 137 -18.45 -3.11 -9.06
CA ARG A 137 -19.11 -4.42 -9.17
C ARG A 137 -20.48 -4.43 -8.50
N ALA A 138 -20.61 -3.88 -7.29
CA ALA A 138 -21.89 -3.79 -6.60
C ALA A 138 -22.91 -2.91 -7.34
N ARG A 139 -22.46 -1.80 -7.94
CA ARG A 139 -23.32 -0.94 -8.79
C ARG A 139 -23.85 -1.68 -10.02
N LEU A 140 -23.03 -2.54 -10.65
CA LEU A 140 -23.46 -3.37 -11.78
C LEU A 140 -24.53 -4.40 -11.36
N ARG A 141 -24.52 -4.84 -10.09
CA ARG A 141 -25.50 -5.75 -9.50
C ARG A 141 -26.73 -5.05 -8.93
N HIS A 142 -26.75 -3.71 -8.91
CA HIS A 142 -27.76 -2.91 -8.22
C HIS A 142 -27.89 -3.21 -6.72
N GLU A 143 -26.76 -3.55 -6.09
CA GLU A 143 -26.69 -3.79 -4.64
C GLU A 143 -26.56 -2.48 -3.86
N PRO A 144 -27.03 -2.45 -2.59
CA PRO A 144 -26.66 -1.37 -1.69
C PRO A 144 -25.14 -1.32 -1.51
N THR A 145 -24.60 -0.13 -1.26
CA THR A 145 -23.17 0.06 -0.94
C THR A 145 -22.99 1.02 0.22
N ILE A 146 -21.82 0.93 0.87
CA ILE A 146 -21.36 1.86 1.90
C ILE A 146 -20.22 2.69 1.33
N SER A 147 -20.14 3.99 1.64
CA SER A 147 -19.11 4.86 1.05
C SER A 147 -17.69 4.43 1.44
N ASN A 148 -16.71 4.60 0.55
CA ASN A 148 -15.30 4.26 0.84
C ASN A 148 -14.79 5.01 2.08
N GLN A 149 -15.17 6.28 2.24
CA GLN A 149 -14.78 7.09 3.41
C GLN A 149 -15.24 6.45 4.71
N GLU A 150 -16.49 5.99 4.76
CA GLU A 150 -17.05 5.38 5.95
C GLU A 150 -16.40 4.03 6.25
N ILE A 151 -16.09 3.22 5.23
CA ILE A 151 -15.30 1.98 5.39
C ILE A 151 -13.93 2.28 5.98
N ILE A 152 -13.26 3.32 5.46
CA ILE A 152 -11.94 3.75 5.95
C ILE A 152 -12.04 4.18 7.42
N GLU A 153 -12.96 5.06 7.77
CA GLU A 153 -13.08 5.62 9.12
C GLU A 153 -13.56 4.60 10.15
N ALA A 154 -14.52 3.76 9.80
CA ALA A 154 -15.14 2.82 10.72
C ALA A 154 -14.36 1.52 10.90
N VAL A 155 -13.58 1.10 9.89
CA VAL A 155 -12.91 -0.20 9.89
C VAL A 155 -11.39 -0.05 9.73
N ILE A 156 -10.92 0.56 8.65
CA ILE A 156 -9.49 0.57 8.32
C ILE A 156 -8.67 1.40 9.31
N ALA A 157 -9.14 2.60 9.65
CA ALA A 157 -8.47 3.49 10.60
C ALA A 157 -8.31 2.89 12.01
N PRO A 158 -9.37 2.39 12.68
CA PRO A 158 -9.22 1.77 14.00
C PRO A 158 -8.38 0.47 13.95
N MET A 159 -8.44 -0.27 12.84
CA MET A 159 -7.60 -1.43 12.60
C MET A 159 -6.12 -1.04 12.50
N LEU A 160 -5.76 -0.09 11.65
CA LEU A 160 -4.39 0.42 11.52
C LEU A 160 -3.88 1.04 12.82
N PHE A 161 -4.74 1.75 13.55
CA PHE A 161 -4.40 2.28 14.87
C PHE A 161 -3.97 1.15 15.81
N ARG A 162 -4.73 0.05 15.85
CA ARG A 162 -4.42 -1.10 16.70
C ARG A 162 -3.12 -1.79 16.29
N ILE A 163 -2.87 -1.91 14.98
CA ILE A 163 -1.64 -2.49 14.43
C ILE A 163 -0.40 -1.66 14.79
N LEU A 164 -0.48 -0.32 14.67
CA LEU A 164 0.70 0.54 14.77
C LEU A 164 0.99 1.07 16.17
N PHE A 165 -0.04 1.26 17.00
CA PHE A 165 0.07 2.03 18.24
C PHE A 165 -0.26 1.22 19.50
N THR A 166 -0.53 -0.08 19.39
CA THR A 166 -0.89 -0.90 20.55
C THR A 166 -0.22 -2.27 20.54
N ASP A 167 0.09 -2.79 21.73
CA ASP A 167 0.59 -4.16 21.92
C ASP A 167 -0.55 -5.19 22.11
N ARG A 168 -1.77 -4.86 21.68
CA ARG A 168 -2.92 -5.76 21.84
C ARG A 168 -2.82 -6.90 20.84
N ALA A 169 -3.33 -8.07 21.24
CA ALA A 169 -3.47 -9.20 20.32
C ALA A 169 -4.21 -8.74 19.05
N LEU A 170 -3.57 -9.02 17.92
CA LEU A 170 -4.07 -8.83 16.56
C LEU A 170 -4.78 -10.12 16.15
N GLY A 171 -6.05 -10.03 15.77
CA GLY A 171 -6.82 -11.16 15.30
C GLY A 171 -8.02 -10.71 14.47
N LEU A 172 -8.44 -11.58 13.55
CA LEU A 172 -9.57 -11.32 12.65
C LEU A 172 -10.88 -11.02 13.41
N ASP A 173 -11.05 -11.58 14.62
CA ASP A 173 -12.20 -11.27 15.49
C ASP A 173 -12.41 -9.76 15.69
N TYR A 174 -11.32 -8.98 15.81
CA TYR A 174 -11.43 -7.53 15.96
C TYR A 174 -11.93 -6.87 14.68
N VAL A 175 -11.45 -7.32 13.52
CA VAL A 175 -11.87 -6.84 12.21
C VAL A 175 -13.35 -7.18 11.97
N HIS A 176 -13.76 -8.40 12.30
CA HIS A 176 -15.16 -8.84 12.20
C HIS A 176 -16.09 -8.01 13.08
N ILE A 177 -15.68 -7.65 14.31
CA ILE A 177 -16.47 -6.73 15.16
C ILE A 177 -16.64 -5.36 14.51
N LEU A 178 -15.62 -4.83 13.84
CA LEU A 178 -15.70 -3.55 13.14
C LEU A 178 -16.63 -3.64 11.92
N LEU A 179 -16.50 -4.70 11.12
CA LEU A 179 -17.36 -4.98 9.97
C LEU A 179 -18.82 -5.19 10.37
N GLU A 180 -19.08 -5.98 11.41
CA GLU A 180 -20.42 -6.22 11.93
C GLU A 180 -21.09 -4.92 12.37
N ARG A 181 -20.35 -4.03 13.05
CA ARG A 181 -20.83 -2.70 13.43
C ARG A 181 -21.10 -1.82 12.21
N LEU A 182 -20.22 -1.85 11.22
CA LEU A 182 -20.39 -1.13 9.97
C LEU A 182 -21.71 -1.55 9.31
N PHE A 183 -21.89 -2.84 9.01
CA PHE A 183 -23.09 -3.31 8.31
C PHE A 183 -24.37 -3.13 9.12
N LYS A 184 -24.36 -3.37 10.45
CA LYS A 184 -25.55 -3.16 11.30
C LYS A 184 -26.07 -1.73 11.29
N ASN A 185 -25.19 -0.74 11.12
CA ASN A 185 -25.58 0.67 11.04
C ASN A 185 -26.25 1.03 9.71
N HIS A 186 -26.24 0.12 8.71
CA HIS A 186 -26.87 0.32 7.41
C HIS A 186 -28.08 -0.61 7.26
N PRO A 187 -29.31 -0.08 7.23
CA PRO A 187 -30.54 -0.89 7.22
C PRO A 187 -30.70 -1.78 5.97
N ASN A 188 -29.96 -1.50 4.90
CA ASN A 188 -29.98 -2.30 3.67
C ASN A 188 -29.16 -3.60 3.77
N PHE A 189 -28.40 -3.80 4.86
CA PHE A 189 -27.54 -4.97 5.11
C PHE A 189 -27.96 -5.73 6.39
N ASN A 190 -29.12 -5.43 6.96
CA ASN A 190 -29.69 -6.12 8.13
C ASN A 190 -30.72 -7.18 7.73
#